data_AF-A0A9X6QLJ8-F1
#
_entry.id   AF-A0A9X6QLJ8-F1
#
_cell.length_a   1.000
_cell.length_b   1.000
_cell.length_c   1.000
_cell.angle_alpha   90.00
_cell.angle_beta   90.00
_cell.angle_gamma   90.00
#
_symmetry.space_group_name_H-M   'P 1'
#
loop_
_entity.id
_entity.type
_entity.pdbx_description
1 polymer ?
#
loop_
_entity_poly.entity_id
_entity_poly.type
_entity_poly.pdbx_seq_one_letter_code
_entity_poly.pdbx_strand_id
1 'polypeptide(L)' 'MKFVVLKVEDVLKVTSVSEGVVLEGITQKIARLREKEGRNPDPKYHVVNQDEPYAEEVLNIIKKHEGEI' A
#
# COMPACT_ATOMS: atom_id res chain seq x y z
N MET A 1 -5.05 9.83 -8.98
CA MET A 1 -4.29 9.03 -7.99
C MET A 1 -5.04 7.72 -7.76
N LYS A 2 -4.45 6.56 -8.08
CA LYS A 2 -5.15 5.25 -7.98
C LYS A 2 -4.97 4.56 -6.61
N PHE A 3 -3.84 4.80 -5.94
CA PHE A 3 -3.50 4.18 -4.65
C PHE A 3 -2.78 5.20 -3.76
N VAL A 4 -2.83 4.97 -2.46
CA VAL A 4 -2.00 5.64 -1.45
C VAL A 4 -1.16 4.55 -0.77
N VAL A 5 0.15 4.75 -0.69
CA VAL A 5 1.08 3.87 0.00
C VAL A 5 1.76 4.70 1.08
N LEU A 6 1.66 4.24 2.33
CA LEU A 6 2.28 4.89 3.47
C LEU A 6 3.26 3.91 4.12
N LYS A 7 4.52 4.29 4.24
CA LYS A 7 5.50 3.49 4.98
C LYS A 7 5.14 3.54 6.46
N VAL A 8 4.91 2.38 7.07
CA VAL A 8 4.44 2.29 8.47
C VAL A 8 5.41 3.01 9.41
N GLU A 9 6.72 2.91 9.18
CA GLU A 9 7.71 3.59 10.03
C GLU A 9 7.56 5.11 10.01
N ASP A 10 7.19 5.71 8.88
CA ASP A 10 7.07 7.17 8.76
C ASP A 10 5.75 7.65 9.36
N VAL A 11 4.68 6.88 9.17
CA VAL A 11 3.42 7.09 9.90
C VAL A 11 3.70 7.10 11.40
N LEU A 12 4.39 6.09 11.94
CA LEU A 12 4.68 6.02 13.38
C LEU A 12 5.54 7.19 13.90
N LYS A 13 6.41 7.77 13.07
CA LYS A 13 7.23 8.93 13.47
C LYS A 13 6.42 10.22 13.61
N VAL A 14 5.35 10.39 12.83
CA VAL A 14 4.61 11.66 12.72
C VAL A 14 3.25 11.64 13.40
N THR A 15 2.70 10.46 13.68
CA THR A 15 1.31 10.29 14.09
C THR A 15 1.19 10.21 15.60
N SER A 16 0.28 10.97 16.19
CA SER A 16 -0.13 10.78 17.59
C SER A 16 -0.94 9.50 17.77
N VAL A 17 -1.09 9.03 19.02
CA VAL A 17 -1.91 7.85 19.33
C VAL A 17 -3.35 8.01 18.81
N SER A 18 -3.96 9.20 18.99
CA SER A 18 -5.32 9.46 18.53
C SER A 18 -5.46 9.41 17.01
N GLU A 19 -4.50 9.97 16.29
CA GLU A 19 -4.49 9.91 14.82
C GLU A 19 -4.25 8.48 14.32
N GLY A 20 -3.41 7.69 15.02
CA GLY A 20 -3.19 6.28 14.71
C GLY A 20 -4.47 5.45 14.83
N VAL A 21 -5.27 5.68 15.88
CA VAL A 21 -6.58 5.04 16.05
C VAL A 21 -7.56 5.44 14.93
N VAL A 22 -7.52 6.70 14.48
CA VAL A 22 -8.35 7.15 13.34
C VAL A 22 -7.92 6.43 12.06
N LEU A 23 -6.62 6.33 11.79
CA LEU A 23 -6.10 5.63 10.61
C LEU A 23 -6.48 4.14 10.64
N GLU A 24 -6.33 3.46 11.77
CA GLU A 24 -6.78 2.07 11.95
C GLU A 24 -8.30 1.94 11.72
N GLY A 25 -9.10 2.86 12.27
CA GLY A 25 -10.54 2.88 12.05
C GLY A 25 -10.93 2.99 10.58
N ILE A 26 -10.16 3.75 9.78
CA ILE A 26 -10.36 3.87 8.34
C ILE A 26 -10.00 2.55 7.63
N THR A 27 -8.84 1.95 7.93
CA THR A 27 -8.40 0.71 7.28
C THR A 27 -9.36 -0.45 7.58
N GLN A 28 -9.87 -0.56 8.81
CA GLN A 28 -10.89 -1.55 9.18
C GLN A 28 -12.22 -1.35 8.43
N LYS A 29 -12.66 -0.11 8.24
CA LYS A 29 -13.88 0.19 7.46
C LYS A 29 -13.72 -0.23 5.99
N ILE A 30 -12.54 -0.01 5.40
CA ILE A 30 -12.22 -0.45 4.04
C ILE A 30 -12.22 -1.98 3.96
N ALA A 31 -11.61 -2.68 4.91
CA ALA A 31 -11.61 -4.14 4.95
C ALA A 31 -13.04 -4.70 4.98
N ARG A 32 -13.90 -4.16 5.84
CA ARG A 32 -15.33 -4.54 5.92
C ARG A 32 -16.11 -4.22 4.65
N LEU A 33 -15.83 -3.11 3.97
CA LEU A 33 -16.43 -2.78 2.68
C LEU A 33 -16.07 -3.84 1.64
N ARG A 34 -14.78 -4.20 1.55
CA ARG A 34 -14.29 -5.21 0.59
C ARG A 34 -14.93 -6.58 0.84
N GLU A 35 -15.04 -6.98 2.11
CA GLU A 35 -15.72 -8.22 2.49
C GLU A 35 -17.20 -8.22 2.03
N LYS A 36 -17.93 -7.12 2.24
CA LYS A 36 -19.32 -6.96 1.78
C LYS A 36 -19.45 -7.04 0.24
N GLU A 37 -18.43 -6.61 -0.49
CA GLU A 37 -18.35 -6.69 -1.95
C GLU A 37 -17.85 -8.06 -2.44
N GLY A 38 -17.61 -9.04 -1.56
CA GLY A 38 -17.09 -10.36 -1.93
C GLY A 38 -15.61 -10.34 -2.37
N ARG A 39 -14.87 -9.30 -1.99
CA ARG A 39 -13.44 -9.12 -2.32
C ARG A 39 -12.58 -9.54 -1.13
N ASN A 40 -11.32 -9.90 -1.38
CA ASN A 40 -10.35 -10.15 -0.31
C ASN A 40 -10.20 -8.88 0.57
N PRO A 41 -10.53 -8.92 1.88
CA PRO A 41 -10.45 -7.76 2.78
C PRO A 41 -9.01 -7.28 3.04
N ASP A 42 -8.02 -8.16 2.90
CA ASP A 42 -6.60 -7.88 3.09
C ASP A 42 -5.80 -8.21 1.81
N PRO A 43 -5.88 -7.37 0.77
CA PRO A 43 -5.12 -7.58 -0.47
C PRO A 43 -3.62 -7.39 -0.22
N LYS A 44 -2.83 -8.38 -0.64
CA LYS A 44 -1.37 -8.30 -0.59
C LYS A 44 -0.83 -7.76 -1.90
N TYR A 45 0.09 -6.81 -1.81
CA TYR A 45 0.75 -6.19 -2.95
C TYR A 45 2.26 -6.29 -2.77
N HIS A 46 2.97 -6.53 -3.87
CA HIS A 46 4.40 -6.27 -3.92
C HIS A 46 4.58 -4.77 -4.18
N VAL A 47 5.19 -4.07 -3.22
CA VAL A 47 5.46 -2.64 -3.28
C VAL A 47 6.96 -2.43 -3.41
N VAL A 48 7.38 -1.60 -4.36
CA VAL A 48 8.78 -1.25 -4.58
C VAL A 48 8.95 0.21 -4.17
N ASN A 49 9.78 0.44 -3.16
CA ASN A 49 10.22 1.78 -2.82
C ASN A 49 11.27 2.23 -3.86
N GLN A 50 11.02 3.35 -4.54
CA GLN A 50 11.89 3.82 -5.63
C GLN A 50 13.24 4.37 -5.15
N ASP A 51 13.36 4.68 -3.86
CA ASP A 51 14.63 5.11 -3.25
C ASP A 51 15.60 3.94 -3.03
N GLU A 52 15.15 2.70 -3.19
CA GLU A 52 15.97 1.51 -2.96
C GLU A 52 16.80 1.15 -4.21
N PRO A 53 18.04 0.66 -4.05
CA PRO A 53 18.94 0.40 -5.17
C PRO A 53 18.43 -0.67 -6.16
N TYR A 54 17.50 -1.52 -5.73
CA TYR A 54 16.91 -2.58 -6.57
C TYR A 54 15.67 -2.11 -7.35
N ALA A 55 15.19 -0.87 -7.15
CA ALA A 55 13.92 -0.42 -7.69
C ALA A 55 13.86 -0.48 -9.22
N GLU A 56 14.93 -0.04 -9.88
CA GLU A 56 15.04 -0.03 -11.34
C GLU A 56 15.05 -1.44 -11.92
N GLU A 57 15.70 -2.39 -11.24
CA GLU A 57 15.72 -3.80 -11.64
C GLU A 57 14.30 -4.39 -11.60
N VAL A 58 13.55 -4.14 -10.53
CA VAL A 58 12.17 -4.63 -10.41
C VAL A 58 11.27 -3.99 -11.48
N LEU A 59 11.42 -2.70 -11.76
CA LEU A 59 10.68 -2.03 -12.82
C LEU A 59 10.94 -2.66 -14.19
N ASN A 60 12.21 -2.98 -14.49
CA ASN A 60 12.58 -3.61 -15.75
C ASN A 60 12.01 -5.04 -15.90
N ILE A 61 11.90 -5.79 -14.80
CA ILE A 61 11.21 -7.09 -14.79
C ILE A 61 9.73 -6.91 -15.15
N ILE A 62 9.04 -5.93 -14.55
CA ILE A 62 7.63 -5.65 -14.84
C ILE A 62 7.46 -5.28 -16.31
N LYS A 63 8.25 -4.33 -16.82
CA LYS A 63 8.21 -3.90 -18.23
C LYS A 63 8.44 -5.05 -19.22
N LYS A 64 9.35 -5.98 -18.89
CA LYS A 64 9.62 -7.15 -19.73
C LYS A 64 8.39 -8.06 -19.89
N HIS A 65 7.54 -8.16 -18.88
CA HIS A 65 6.39 -9.06 -18.87
C HIS A 65 5.06 -8.37 -19.24
N GLU A 66 4.92 -7.08 -18.95
CA GLU A 66 3.68 -6.31 -19.18
C GLU A 66 3.76 -5.34 -20.38
N GLY A 67 4.95 -5.16 -20.98
CA GLY A 67 5.21 -4.14 -22.00
C GLY A 67 5.69 -2.82 -21.41
N GLU A 68 5.95 -1.82 -22.26
CA GLU A 68 6.20 -0.46 -21.77
C GLU A 68 4.93 0.08 -21.09
N ILE A 69 5.06 0.48 -19.82
CA ILE A 69 3.99 1.06 -18.99
C ILE A 69 3.82 2.55 -19.30
#